data_AF-A0A8S4MQB1-F1
#
_entry.id   AF-A0A8S4MQB1-F1
#
_cell.length_a   1.000
_cell.length_b   1.000
_cell.length_c   1.000
_cell.angle_alpha   90.00
_cell.angle_beta   90.00
_cell.angle_gamma   90.00
#
_symmetry.space_group_name_H-M   'P 1'
#
loop_
_entity.id
_entity.type
_entity.pdbx_description
1 polymer ?
#
loop_
_entity_poly.entity_id
_entity_poly.type
_entity_poly.pdbx_seq_one_letter_code
_entity_poly.pdbx_strand_id
1 'polypeptide(L)'
;MEVQFFLMESNRDKTPQPAAEAAYVAAGLGPKTVTISTSMDHKQVELRLIQAYPKLRQLPGGWLLKKVYQGGSGSRPLIFAPAGQDGYPGKWFQKASKTTKFYVAPMQFDLPLEPLPDTAEEFLDTPKTECKSCSKKVPIPLLVDHLARCETV
;
A
#
# COMPACT_ATOMS: atom_id res chain seq x y z
N MET A 1 1.53 -15.78 7.55
CA MET A 1 0.72 -14.82 8.33
C MET A 1 0.33 -13.67 7.44
N GLU A 2 -0.83 -13.07 7.69
CA GLU A 2 -1.26 -11.86 6.98
C GLU A 2 -0.77 -10.63 7.73
N VAL A 3 -0.13 -9.71 7.02
CA VAL A 3 0.42 -8.48 7.57
C VAL A 3 -0.17 -7.29 6.81
N GLN A 4 -0.67 -6.29 7.54
CA GLN A 4 -1.20 -5.07 6.94
C GLN A 4 -0.07 -4.09 6.65
N PHE A 5 0.04 -3.68 5.39
CA PHE A 5 0.93 -2.63 4.94
C PHE A 5 0.13 -1.45 4.42
N PHE A 6 0.72 -0.27 4.46
CA PHE A 6 0.25 0.93 3.80
C PHE A 6 1.43 1.57 3.06
N LEU A 7 1.40 1.62 1.74
CA LEU A 7 2.41 2.36 0.97
C LEU A 7 2.09 3.85 0.98
N MET A 8 3.02 4.64 1.53
CA MET A 8 2.94 6.10 1.54
C MET A 8 3.60 6.68 0.29
N GLU A 9 3.24 7.92 -0.03
CA GLU A 9 3.83 8.66 -1.13
C GLU A 9 5.18 9.26 -0.73
N SER A 10 5.39 9.56 0.55
CA SER A 10 6.57 10.27 1.05
C SER A 10 6.93 9.84 2.47
N ASN A 11 8.15 10.18 2.90
CA ASN A 11 8.63 9.90 4.26
C ASN A 11 8.05 10.84 5.31
N ARG A 12 6.78 10.66 5.69
CA ARG A 12 6.10 11.51 6.69
C ARG A 12 6.09 10.91 8.08
N ASP A 13 5.97 11.76 9.08
CA ASP A 13 5.95 11.36 10.50
C ASP A 13 4.55 11.18 11.07
N LYS A 14 3.53 11.25 10.21
CA LYS A 14 2.14 11.01 10.60
C LYS A 14 1.42 10.14 9.59
N THR A 15 0.44 9.39 10.06
CA THR A 15 -0.44 8.61 9.17
C THR A 15 -1.23 9.54 8.25
N PRO A 16 -1.49 9.13 7.00
CA PRO A 16 -2.41 9.84 6.13
C PRO A 16 -3.79 10.02 6.77
N GLN A 17 -4.49 11.08 6.38
CA GLN A 17 -5.88 11.27 6.82
C GLN A 17 -6.79 10.27 6.12
N PRO A 18 -7.87 9.79 6.77
CA PRO A 18 -8.83 8.89 6.13
C PRO A 18 -9.40 9.43 4.82
N ALA A 19 -9.63 10.75 4.74
CA ALA A 19 -10.12 11.40 3.53
C ALA A 19 -9.16 11.30 2.33
N ALA A 20 -7.86 11.09 2.57
CA ALA A 20 -6.86 10.95 1.50
C ALA A 20 -6.74 9.51 1.00
N GLU A 21 -7.25 8.50 1.72
CA GLU A 21 -7.04 7.08 1.38
C GLU A 21 -7.50 6.73 -0.05
N ALA A 22 -8.59 7.34 -0.52
CA ALA A 22 -9.08 7.14 -1.89
C ALA A 22 -8.03 7.53 -2.95
N ALA A 23 -7.31 8.64 -2.75
CA ALA A 23 -6.26 9.09 -3.66
C ALA A 23 -5.06 8.12 -3.67
N TYR A 24 -4.66 7.61 -2.50
CA TYR A 24 -3.60 6.59 -2.43
C TYR A 24 -3.99 5.34 -3.20
N VAL A 25 -5.21 4.83 -2.98
CA VAL A 25 -5.66 3.61 -3.66
C VAL A 25 -5.79 3.83 -5.17
N ALA A 26 -6.32 4.97 -5.60
CA ALA A 26 -6.39 5.32 -7.02
C ALA A 26 -5.01 5.45 -7.66
N ALA A 27 -3.98 5.85 -6.90
CA ALA A 27 -2.60 5.90 -7.33
C ALA A 27 -1.86 4.54 -7.20
N GLY A 28 -2.54 3.45 -6.84
CA GLY A 28 -1.92 2.13 -6.65
C GLY A 28 -1.04 2.01 -5.39
N LEU A 29 -1.17 2.97 -4.46
CA LEU A 29 -0.53 2.99 -3.15
C LEU A 29 -1.53 2.53 -2.06
N GLY A 30 -1.33 2.98 -0.82
CA GLY A 30 -2.33 2.83 0.24
C GLY A 30 -2.32 1.44 0.87
N PRO A 31 -3.43 1.01 1.49
CA PRO A 31 -3.46 -0.21 2.29
C PRO A 31 -3.51 -1.48 1.44
N LYS A 32 -2.65 -2.46 1.75
CA LYS A 32 -2.75 -3.86 1.27
C LYS A 32 -2.40 -4.85 2.37
N THR A 33 -3.06 -6.01 2.32
CA THR A 33 -2.71 -7.16 3.17
C THR A 33 -1.77 -8.07 2.39
N VAL A 34 -0.61 -8.39 2.96
CA VAL A 34 0.43 -9.21 2.32
C VAL A 34 0.69 -10.46 3.15
N THR A 35 0.74 -11.62 2.49
CA THR A 35 1.07 -12.89 3.13
C THR A 35 2.58 -13.05 3.27
N ILE A 36 3.06 -13.04 4.51
CA ILE A 36 4.46 -13.22 4.89
C ILE A 36 4.63 -14.56 5.61
N SER A 37 5.54 -15.42 5.13
CA SER A 37 5.92 -16.64 5.85
C SER A 37 7.07 -16.35 6.82
N THR A 38 7.11 -17.06 7.94
CA THR A 38 8.17 -16.95 8.94
C THR A 38 9.54 -17.39 8.42
N SER A 39 9.55 -18.29 7.44
CA SER A 39 10.74 -18.78 6.75
C SER A 39 11.28 -17.83 5.69
N MET A 40 10.57 -16.74 5.37
CA MET A 40 11.03 -15.80 4.36
C MET A 40 12.25 -15.02 4.84
N ASP A 41 13.26 -14.89 3.97
CA ASP A 41 14.32 -13.90 4.14
C ASP A 41 13.84 -12.50 3.72
N HIS A 42 14.69 -11.49 3.90
CA HIS A 42 14.34 -10.11 3.56
C HIS A 42 14.07 -9.92 2.06
N LYS A 43 14.81 -10.59 1.17
CA LYS A 43 14.60 -10.48 -0.29
C LYS A 43 13.25 -11.06 -0.70
N GLN A 44 12.85 -12.17 -0.09
CA GLN A 44 11.54 -12.77 -0.33
C GLN A 44 10.41 -11.87 0.19
N VAL A 45 10.59 -11.22 1.35
CA VAL A 45 9.64 -10.20 1.84
C VAL A 45 9.56 -9.01 0.91
N GLU A 46 10.71 -8.50 0.44
CA GLU A 46 10.77 -7.40 -0.53
C GLU A 46 10.05 -7.75 -1.82
N LEU A 47 10.27 -8.95 -2.38
CA LEU A 47 9.55 -9.42 -3.55
C LEU A 47 8.03 -9.48 -3.33
N ARG A 48 7.57 -9.87 -2.14
CA ARG A 48 6.14 -9.83 -1.79
C ARG A 48 5.60 -8.40 -1.72
N LEU A 49 6.38 -7.46 -1.21
CA LEU A 49 6.02 -6.05 -1.19
C LEU A 49 6.01 -5.45 -2.60
N ILE A 50 6.94 -5.82 -3.49
CA ILE A 50 6.95 -5.39 -4.90
C ILE A 50 5.74 -5.98 -5.66
N GLN A 51 5.37 -7.23 -5.39
CA GLN A 51 4.15 -7.83 -5.97
C GLN A 51 2.90 -7.07 -5.51
N ALA A 52 2.82 -6.72 -4.22
CA ALA A 52 1.72 -5.92 -3.71
C ALA A 52 1.77 -4.47 -4.23
N TYR A 53 2.95 -3.89 -4.36
CA TYR A 53 3.16 -2.50 -4.76
C TYR A 53 4.22 -2.42 -5.87
N PRO A 54 3.82 -2.60 -7.15
CA PRO A 54 4.71 -2.51 -8.30
C PRO A 54 5.63 -1.29 -8.32
N LYS A 55 5.14 -0.14 -7.84
CA LYS A 55 5.91 1.12 -7.73
C LYS A 55 7.19 1.00 -6.89
N LEU A 56 7.29 0.03 -5.97
CA LEU A 56 8.51 -0.21 -5.20
C LEU A 56 9.67 -0.76 -6.06
N ARG A 57 9.36 -1.42 -7.19
CA ARG A 57 10.38 -2.01 -8.08
C ARG A 57 11.36 -0.99 -8.63
N GLN A 58 10.88 0.23 -8.87
CA GLN A 58 11.63 1.32 -9.49
C GLN A 58 12.00 2.42 -8.48
N LEU A 59 11.76 2.20 -7.18
CA LEU A 59 11.98 3.23 -6.18
C LEU A 59 13.48 3.39 -5.89
N PRO A 60 14.11 4.51 -6.29
CA PRO A 60 15.51 4.74 -5.99
C PRO A 60 15.67 5.07 -4.50
N GLY A 61 16.81 4.72 -3.92
CA GLY A 61 17.09 5.00 -2.51
C GLY A 61 16.34 4.12 -1.49
N GLY A 62 15.50 3.19 -1.95
CA GLY A 62 14.82 2.21 -1.10
C GLY A 62 13.68 2.78 -0.25
N TRP A 63 13.22 1.96 0.69
CA TRP A 63 12.07 2.24 1.55
C TRP A 63 12.36 1.81 3.00
N LEU A 64 11.66 2.42 3.95
CA LEU A 64 11.66 2.02 5.36
C LEU A 64 10.28 1.60 5.82
N LEU A 65 10.23 0.87 6.93
CA LEU A 65 8.98 0.65 7.66
C LEU A 65 8.84 1.66 8.79
N LYS A 66 7.65 2.24 8.90
CA LYS A 66 7.18 2.90 10.11
C LYS A 66 6.01 2.13 10.72
N LYS A 67 5.75 2.39 12.00
CA LYS A 67 4.55 1.94 12.70
C LYS A 67 4.00 3.09 13.54
N VAL A 68 2.73 3.00 13.90
CA VAL A 68 2.13 3.98 14.82
C VAL A 68 2.81 3.90 16.19
N TYR A 69 3.16 5.05 16.76
CA TYR A 69 3.83 5.12 18.07
C TYR A 69 2.90 4.73 19.22
N GLN A 70 1.70 5.33 19.29
CA GLN A 70 0.70 5.09 20.34
C GLN A 70 -0.74 5.22 19.79
N GLY A 71 -1.72 4.65 20.50
CA GLY A 71 -3.14 4.71 20.15
C GLY A 71 -3.71 6.14 20.11
N GLY A 72 -4.88 6.33 19.48
CA GLY A 72 -5.54 7.62 19.33
C GLY A 72 -6.49 7.64 18.12
N SER A 73 -7.26 8.71 17.91
CA SER A 73 -8.06 8.91 16.69
C SER A 73 -7.34 9.88 15.73
N GLY A 74 -7.69 9.84 14.45
CA GLY A 74 -7.14 10.78 13.45
C GLY A 74 -5.72 10.45 12.97
N SER A 75 -4.97 11.48 12.58
CA SER A 75 -3.60 11.39 12.04
C SER A 75 -2.61 11.14 13.18
N ARG A 76 -2.00 9.96 13.19
CA ARG A 76 -1.19 9.47 14.32
C ARG A 76 0.31 9.59 14.05
N PRO A 77 1.14 9.87 15.05
CA PRO A 77 2.58 9.88 14.88
C PRO A 77 3.11 8.49 14.48
N LEU A 78 3.98 8.50 13.49
CA LEU A 78 4.70 7.34 12.98
C LEU A 78 6.13 7.35 13.51
N ILE A 79 6.59 6.20 14.00
CA ILE A 79 7.98 5.97 14.36
C ILE A 79 8.62 4.97 13.41
N PHE A 80 9.91 5.17 13.16
CA PHE A 80 10.71 4.20 12.42
C PHE A 80 10.66 2.83 13.13
N ALA A 81 10.44 1.78 12.34
CA ALA A 81 10.49 0.41 12.80
C ALA A 81 11.85 -0.18 12.37
N PRO A 82 12.85 -0.24 13.27
CA PRO A 82 14.22 -0.56 12.88
C PRO A 82 14.33 -1.97 12.32
N ALA A 83 15.05 -2.07 11.21
CA ALA A 83 15.45 -3.34 10.62
C ALA A 83 16.55 -4.01 11.46
N GLY A 84 16.64 -5.33 11.42
CA GLY A 84 17.81 -6.06 11.93
C GLY A 84 18.98 -5.98 10.95
N GLN A 85 20.10 -6.63 11.28
CA GLN A 85 21.26 -6.76 10.36
C GLN A 85 20.86 -7.37 9.01
N ASP A 86 19.93 -8.33 9.02
CA ASP A 86 19.41 -9.00 7.83
C ASP A 86 18.19 -8.28 7.20
N GLY A 87 17.90 -7.03 7.58
CA GLY A 87 16.72 -6.32 7.11
C GLY A 87 15.42 -6.73 7.83
N TYR A 88 14.37 -6.99 7.06
CA TYR A 88 13.05 -7.40 7.53
C TYR A 88 12.70 -8.84 7.09
N PRO A 89 13.30 -9.88 7.69
CA PRO A 89 12.91 -11.26 7.41
C PRO A 89 11.51 -11.55 7.97
N GLY A 90 10.86 -12.59 7.46
CA GLY A 90 9.50 -12.97 7.88
C GLY A 90 9.33 -13.17 9.39
N LYS A 91 10.35 -13.73 10.07
CA LYS A 91 10.40 -13.86 11.53
C LYS A 91 10.26 -12.53 12.29
N TRP A 92 10.67 -11.40 11.69
CA TRP A 92 10.57 -10.06 12.29
C TRP A 92 9.11 -9.64 12.49
N PHE A 93 8.21 -10.03 11.57
CA PHE A 93 6.79 -9.70 11.63
C PHE A 93 5.99 -10.58 12.58
N GLN A 94 6.52 -11.70 13.07
CA GLN A 94 5.78 -12.60 13.99
C GLN A 94 5.34 -11.91 15.28
N LYS A 95 6.14 -10.96 15.77
CA LYS A 95 5.85 -10.22 17.00
C LYS A 95 4.82 -9.10 16.80
N ALA A 96 4.44 -8.82 15.55
CA ALA A 96 3.41 -7.84 15.25
C ALA A 96 2.03 -8.42 15.59
N SER A 97 1.21 -7.67 16.31
CA SER A 97 -0.22 -7.98 16.45
C SER A 97 -0.88 -8.05 15.07
N LYS A 98 -1.95 -8.85 14.92
CA LYS A 98 -2.80 -8.88 13.71
C LYS A 98 -3.34 -7.50 13.32
N THR A 99 -3.45 -6.58 14.28
CA THR A 99 -3.90 -5.19 14.08
C THR A 99 -2.77 -4.22 13.73
N THR A 100 -1.52 -4.69 13.71
CA THR A 100 -0.37 -3.84 13.39
C THR A 100 -0.37 -3.53 11.91
N LYS A 101 -0.50 -2.25 11.58
CA LYS A 101 -0.29 -1.72 10.24
C LYS A 101 1.12 -1.14 10.14
N PHE A 102 1.89 -1.63 9.18
CA PHE A 102 3.20 -1.08 8.84
C PHE A 102 3.05 -0.09 7.69
N TYR A 103 3.74 1.02 7.77
CA TYR A 103 3.74 2.06 6.74
C TYR A 103 5.04 1.96 5.98
N VAL A 104 4.96 1.61 4.70
CA VAL A 104 6.11 1.58 3.79
C VAL A 104 6.32 3.02 3.32
N ALA A 105 7.42 3.63 3.73
CA ALA A 105 7.76 5.00 3.37
C ALA A 105 8.94 4.99 2.40
N PRO A 106 8.83 5.64 1.23
CA PRO A 106 9.98 5.94 0.41
C PRO A 106 11.04 6.74 1.18
N MET A 107 12.34 6.48 0.99
CA MET A 107 13.39 7.17 1.76
C MET A 107 13.87 8.49 1.13
N GLN A 108 14.13 8.48 -0.18
CA GLN A 108 14.84 9.58 -0.87
C GLN A 108 14.01 10.24 -1.98
N PHE A 109 12.88 9.65 -2.35
CA PHE A 109 12.02 10.10 -3.45
C PHE A 109 10.57 9.97 -3.06
N ASP A 110 9.73 10.84 -3.60
CA ASP A 110 8.29 10.74 -3.43
C ASP A 110 7.66 9.97 -4.58
N LEU A 111 6.63 9.18 -4.27
CA LEU A 111 5.82 8.49 -5.25
C LEU A 111 4.67 9.40 -5.71
N PRO A 112 4.33 9.39 -7.02
CA PRO A 112 3.22 10.17 -7.53
C PRO A 112 1.88 9.66 -6.97
N LEU A 113 1.01 10.61 -6.62
CA LEU A 113 -0.39 10.38 -6.22
C LEU A 113 -1.38 10.57 -7.38
N GLU A 114 -0.89 10.72 -8.61
CA GLU A 114 -1.79 10.69 -9.78
C GLU A 114 -2.52 9.35 -9.89
N PRO A 115 -3.83 9.39 -10.19
CA PRO A 115 -4.62 8.17 -10.36
C PRO A 115 -4.11 7.39 -11.57
N LEU A 116 -3.96 6.08 -11.37
CA LEU A 116 -3.55 5.15 -12.41
C LEU A 116 -4.76 4.74 -13.28
N PRO A 117 -4.53 4.36 -14.55
CA PRO A 117 -5.58 3.77 -15.37
C PRO A 117 -6.05 2.43 -14.80
N ASP A 118 -7.28 2.03 -15.12
CA ASP A 118 -7.89 0.76 -14.70
C ASP A 118 -7.18 -0.49 -15.24
N THR A 119 -6.33 -0.32 -16.26
CA THR A 119 -5.45 -1.34 -16.84
C THR A 119 -4.09 -1.47 -16.16
N ALA A 120 -3.79 -0.67 -15.14
CA ALA A 120 -2.49 -0.69 -14.46
C ALA A 120 -2.23 -2.02 -13.71
N GLU A 121 -0.96 -2.39 -13.58
CA GLU A 121 -0.50 -3.64 -12.92
C GLU A 121 -1.02 -3.72 -11.47
N GLU A 122 -1.11 -2.56 -10.82
CA GLU A 122 -1.54 -2.35 -9.45
C GLU A 122 -2.97 -2.85 -9.17
N PHE A 123 -3.80 -2.94 -10.22
CA PHE A 123 -5.21 -3.31 -10.14
C PHE A 123 -5.52 -4.70 -10.73
N LEU A 124 -4.51 -5.47 -11.16
CA LEU A 124 -4.74 -6.80 -11.75
C LEU A 124 -5.39 -7.78 -10.77
N ASP A 125 -4.89 -7.82 -9.53
CA ASP A 125 -5.41 -8.68 -8.45
C ASP A 125 -6.56 -8.03 -7.66
N THR A 126 -7.00 -6.83 -8.06
CA THR A 126 -8.09 -6.12 -7.37
C THR A 126 -9.44 -6.66 -7.86
N PRO A 127 -10.42 -6.91 -6.97
CA PRO A 127 -11.75 -7.30 -7.38
C PRO A 127 -12.35 -6.25 -8.34
N LYS A 128 -12.85 -6.73 -9.48
CA LYS A 128 -13.47 -5.91 -10.52
C LYS A 128 -14.97 -6.11 -10.51
N THR A 129 -15.70 -5.03 -10.75
CA THR A 129 -17.16 -5.05 -10.90
C THR A 129 -17.55 -4.45 -12.25
N GLU A 130 -18.66 -4.89 -12.80
CA GLU A 130 -19.17 -4.38 -14.07
C GLU A 130 -19.90 -3.06 -13.85
N CYS A 131 -19.53 -2.03 -14.62
CA CYS A 131 -20.26 -0.78 -14.67
C CYS A 131 -21.59 -0.97 -15.40
N LYS A 132 -22.71 -0.63 -14.78
CA LYS A 132 -24.05 -0.79 -15.38
C LYS A 132 -24.30 0.12 -16.59
N SER A 133 -23.55 1.24 -16.72
CA SER A 133 -23.76 2.21 -17.80
C SER A 133 -22.97 1.90 -19.06
N CYS A 134 -21.77 1.30 -18.96
CA CYS A 134 -20.90 1.01 -20.12
C CYS A 134 -20.42 -0.45 -20.20
N SER A 135 -20.87 -1.32 -19.29
CA SER A 135 -20.51 -2.74 -19.20
C SER A 135 -19.01 -3.06 -19.07
N LYS A 136 -18.16 -2.07 -18.78
CA LYS A 136 -16.73 -2.28 -18.52
C LYS A 136 -16.52 -2.87 -17.12
N LYS A 137 -15.58 -3.81 -16.99
CA LYS A 137 -15.12 -4.34 -15.70
C LYS A 137 -14.09 -3.40 -15.10
N VAL A 138 -14.49 -2.68 -14.06
CA VAL A 138 -13.68 -1.65 -13.40
C VAL A 138 -13.26 -2.14 -12.01
N PRO A 139 -12.00 -1.95 -11.58
CA PRO A 139 -11.57 -2.21 -10.21
C PRO A 139 -12.47 -1.45 -9.22
N ILE A 140 -12.94 -2.13 -8.16
CA ILE A 140 -13.84 -1.53 -7.15
C ILE A 140 -13.33 -0.15 -6.65
N PRO A 141 -12.03 0.04 -6.36
CA PRO A 141 -11.56 1.33 -5.87
C PRO A 141 -11.67 2.49 -6.87
N LEU A 142 -11.68 2.20 -8.17
CA LEU A 142 -11.80 3.21 -9.22
C LEU A 142 -13.26 3.42 -9.66
N LEU A 143 -14.20 2.63 -9.12
CA LEU A 143 -15.58 2.64 -9.60
C LEU A 143 -16.25 4.00 -9.39
N VAL A 144 -15.99 4.68 -8.29
CA VAL A 144 -16.59 5.99 -7.99
C VAL A 144 -16.14 7.03 -9.01
N ASP A 145 -14.83 7.12 -9.27
CA ASP A 145 -14.28 8.01 -10.30
C ASP A 145 -14.76 7.64 -11.70
N HIS A 146 -14.86 6.34 -12.00
CA HIS A 146 -15.39 5.85 -13.26
C HIS A 146 -16.84 6.29 -13.46
N LEU A 147 -17.72 6.07 -12.47
CA LEU A 147 -19.14 6.43 -12.57
C LEU A 147 -19.35 7.95 -12.74
N ALA A 148 -18.48 8.78 -12.16
CA ALA A 148 -18.56 10.24 -12.33
C ALA A 148 -18.21 10.72 -13.75
N ARG A 149 -17.42 9.94 -14.50
CA ARG A 149 -16.97 10.26 -15.87
C ARG A 149 -17.59 9.36 -16.94
N CYS A 150 -18.35 8.35 -16.52
CA CYS A 150 -18.98 7.39 -17.41
C CYS A 150 -20.16 8.08 -18.09
N GLU A 151 -19.99 8.43 -19.35
CA GLU A 151 -21.11 8.82 -20.19
C GLU A 151 -21.95 7.58 -20.48
N THR A 152 -23.26 7.68 -20.25
CA THR A 152 -24.23 6.66 -20.67
C THR A 152 -24.15 6.49 -22.18
N VAL A 153 -23.97 5.26 -22.63
CA VAL A 153 -24.22 4.86 -24.02
C VAL A 153 -25.71 4.98 -24.33
#